data_AF-A0A929ES03-F1
#
_entry.id   AF-A0A929ES03-F1
#
_cell.length_a   1.000
_cell.length_b   1.000
_cell.length_c   1.000
_cell.angle_alpha   90.00
_cell.angle_beta   90.00
_cell.angle_gamma   90.00
#
_symmetry.space_group_name_H-M   'P 1'
#
loop_
_entity.id
_entity.type
_entity.pdbx_description
1 polymer ?
#
loop_
_entity_poly.entity_id
_entity_poly.type
_entity_poly.pdbx_seq_one_letter_code
_entity_poly.pdbx_strand_id
1 'polypeptide(L)'
;KTARLIESSILHTSGMHFVPLMLAEHYNEESEGYFSSINASLNSKNHNLTAFLEFALTAHLECLKKTKQIITSSMRKLALRDHFLSLRGEKLLTAKQFDLVSNLLTDPKPISLSEIFKTNPYRMIYSTSCERTARRDLGKLTQMKLLTPRENKSYALNMRAFGNNSKFGRKIKGRC
;
A
#
# COMPACT_ATOMS: atom_id res chain seq x y z
N LYS A 1 30.85 -4.14 -13.97
CA LYS A 1 30.15 -2.86 -14.26
C LYS A 1 29.65 -2.80 -15.72
N THR A 2 30.51 -2.99 -16.73
CA THR A 2 30.10 -3.01 -18.16
C THR A 2 29.05 -4.06 -18.50
N ALA A 3 29.20 -5.30 -18.00
CA ALA A 3 28.21 -6.36 -18.23
C ALA A 3 26.80 -6.00 -17.72
N ARG A 4 26.70 -5.36 -16.54
CA ARG A 4 25.43 -4.88 -15.98
C ARG A 4 24.79 -3.77 -16.83
N LEU A 5 25.60 -2.93 -17.49
CA LEU A 5 25.08 -1.92 -18.42
C LEU A 5 24.52 -2.56 -19.70
N ILE A 6 25.20 -3.59 -20.22
CA ILE A 6 24.72 -4.35 -21.38
C ILE A 6 23.41 -5.07 -21.03
N GLU A 7 23.36 -5.77 -19.90
CA GLU A 7 22.15 -6.41 -19.38
C GLU A 7 21.00 -5.39 -19.24
N SER A 8 21.27 -4.25 -18.60
CA SER A 8 20.32 -3.14 -18.47
C SER A 8 19.79 -2.68 -19.83
N SER A 9 20.67 -2.52 -20.83
CA SER A 9 20.28 -2.14 -22.18
C SER A 9 19.39 -3.18 -22.85
N ILE A 10 19.73 -4.46 -22.74
CA ILE A 10 18.94 -5.57 -23.31
C ILE A 10 17.52 -5.58 -22.71
N LEU A 11 17.44 -5.52 -21.38
CA LEU A 11 16.18 -5.48 -20.64
C LEU A 11 15.36 -4.21 -20.97
N HIS A 12 16.02 -3.06 -21.10
CA HIS A 12 15.36 -1.81 -21.47
C HIS A 12 14.79 -1.87 -22.91
N THR A 13 15.55 -2.40 -23.87
CA THR A 13 15.09 -2.55 -25.27
C THR A 13 13.95 -3.55 -25.43
N SER A 14 13.80 -4.50 -24.50
CA SER A 14 12.67 -5.44 -24.46
C SER A 14 11.42 -4.89 -23.76
N GLY A 15 11.41 -3.60 -23.41
CA GLY A 15 10.27 -2.92 -22.78
C GLY A 15 10.21 -3.03 -21.26
N MET A 16 11.22 -3.63 -20.63
CA MET A 16 11.27 -3.80 -19.16
C MET A 16 11.97 -2.60 -18.50
N HIS A 17 11.44 -1.39 -18.65
CA HIS A 17 12.12 -0.15 -18.25
C HIS A 17 12.49 -0.04 -16.75
N PHE A 18 11.71 -0.65 -15.85
CA PHE A 18 11.93 -0.56 -14.40
C PHE A 18 12.88 -1.63 -13.85
N VAL A 19 12.97 -2.76 -14.54
CA VAL A 19 13.71 -3.94 -14.09
C VAL A 19 15.22 -3.69 -13.98
N PRO A 20 15.89 -3.03 -14.95
CA PRO A 20 17.33 -2.74 -14.86
C PRO A 20 17.76 -1.96 -13.63
N LEU A 21 17.00 -0.92 -13.27
CA LEU A 21 17.31 -0.08 -12.12
C LEU A 21 17.22 -0.89 -10.83
N MET A 22 16.17 -1.69 -10.70
CA MET A 22 15.94 -2.50 -9.50
C MET A 22 16.93 -3.66 -9.37
N LEU A 23 17.33 -4.28 -10.48
CA LEU A 23 18.38 -5.31 -10.45
C LEU A 23 19.73 -4.72 -10.06
N ALA A 24 20.04 -3.51 -10.54
CA ALA A 24 21.26 -2.83 -10.15
C ALA A 24 21.28 -2.55 -8.63
N GLU A 25 20.13 -2.16 -8.04
CA GLU A 25 19.96 -2.02 -6.59
C GLU A 25 20.16 -3.37 -5.88
N HIS A 26 19.46 -4.42 -6.31
CA HIS A 26 19.56 -5.76 -5.72
C HIS A 26 20.98 -6.34 -5.79
N TYR A 27 21.70 -6.15 -6.90
CA TYR A 27 23.09 -6.59 -7.03
C TYR A 27 24.07 -5.81 -6.14
N ASN A 28 23.68 -4.64 -5.65
CA ASN A 28 24.46 -3.90 -4.67
C ASN A 28 24.11 -4.34 -3.24
N GLU A 29 22.84 -4.62 -2.96
CA GLU A 29 22.37 -5.16 -1.68
C GLU A 29 22.93 -6.57 -1.43
N GLU A 30 22.86 -7.46 -2.42
CA GLU A 30 23.30 -8.86 -2.38
C GLU A 30 24.62 -9.07 -3.15
N SER A 31 25.61 -8.21 -2.86
CA SER A 31 26.88 -8.21 -3.60
C SER A 31 27.65 -9.53 -3.49
N GLU A 32 27.66 -10.17 -2.32
CA GLU A 32 28.30 -11.48 -2.10
C GLU A 32 27.62 -12.59 -2.91
N GLY A 33 26.28 -12.63 -2.91
CA GLY A 33 25.49 -13.58 -3.69
C GLY A 33 25.73 -13.41 -5.20
N TYR A 34 25.80 -12.17 -5.67
CA TYR A 34 26.13 -11.86 -7.06
C TYR A 34 27.51 -12.41 -7.46
N PHE A 35 28.56 -12.11 -6.71
CA PHE A 35 29.92 -12.60 -7.03
C PHE A 35 30.02 -14.12 -6.90
N SER A 36 29.37 -14.71 -5.90
CA SER A 36 29.33 -16.16 -5.71
C SER A 36 28.71 -16.88 -6.91
N SER A 37 27.58 -16.38 -7.43
CA SER A 37 26.91 -16.96 -8.59
C SER A 37 27.75 -16.92 -9.88
N ILE A 38 28.53 -15.85 -10.07
CA ILE A 38 29.47 -15.71 -11.18
C ILE A 38 30.65 -16.68 -11.01
N ASN A 39 31.23 -16.75 -9.81
CA ASN A 39 32.36 -17.64 -9.54
C ASN A 39 31.95 -19.11 -9.71
N ALA A 40 30.75 -19.49 -9.26
CA ALA A 40 30.20 -20.82 -9.48
C ALA A 40 30.08 -21.15 -10.98
N SER A 41 29.70 -20.15 -11.79
CA SER A 41 29.58 -20.31 -13.23
C SER A 41 30.95 -20.46 -13.91
N LEU A 42 31.93 -19.63 -13.53
CA LEU A 42 33.31 -19.66 -14.06
C LEU A 42 34.06 -20.95 -13.70
N ASN A 43 33.86 -21.47 -12.48
CA ASN A 43 34.56 -22.66 -11.98
C ASN A 43 33.93 -23.98 -12.46
N SER A 44 32.81 -23.93 -13.16
CA SER A 44 32.14 -25.11 -13.69
C SER A 44 32.81 -25.60 -14.98
N LYS A 45 33.02 -26.91 -15.12
CA LYS A 45 33.73 -27.51 -16.28
C LYS A 45 33.15 -27.13 -17.64
N ASN A 46 31.84 -26.82 -17.71
CA ASN A 46 31.13 -26.49 -18.94
C ASN A 46 30.63 -25.03 -18.98
N HIS A 47 31.14 -24.14 -18.12
CA HIS A 47 30.67 -22.75 -18.03
C HIS A 47 29.15 -22.67 -17.82
N ASN A 48 28.64 -23.56 -16.98
CA ASN A 48 27.24 -23.65 -16.61
C ASN A 48 26.79 -22.36 -15.92
N LEU A 49 25.97 -21.57 -16.62
CA LEU A 49 25.44 -20.30 -16.14
C LEU A 49 24.22 -20.46 -15.21
N THR A 50 23.76 -21.68 -14.92
CA THR A 50 22.53 -21.92 -14.14
C THR A 50 22.53 -21.14 -12.82
N ALA A 51 23.63 -21.16 -12.05
CA ALA A 51 23.70 -20.44 -10.78
C ALA A 51 23.49 -18.92 -10.93
N PHE A 52 24.08 -18.32 -11.97
CA PHE A 52 23.90 -16.90 -12.26
C PHE A 52 22.48 -16.59 -12.74
N LEU A 53 21.92 -17.43 -13.64
CA LEU A 53 20.56 -17.24 -14.15
C LEU A 53 19.51 -17.39 -13.04
N GLU A 54 19.67 -18.37 -12.15
CA GLU A 54 18.79 -18.55 -10.99
C GLU A 54 18.84 -17.35 -10.06
N PHE A 55 20.04 -16.84 -9.76
CA PHE A 55 20.22 -15.64 -8.96
C PHE A 55 19.53 -14.42 -9.61
N ALA A 56 19.82 -14.17 -10.89
CA ALA A 56 19.27 -13.04 -11.63
C ALA A 56 17.74 -13.11 -11.77
N LEU A 57 17.17 -14.28 -12.10
CA LEU A 57 15.73 -14.46 -12.24
C LEU A 57 14.99 -14.37 -10.90
N THR A 58 15.61 -14.84 -9.82
CA THR A 58 15.06 -14.67 -8.46
C THR A 58 14.97 -13.18 -8.10
N ALA A 59 16.06 -12.44 -8.33
CA ALA A 59 16.09 -10.99 -8.16
C ALA A 59 15.00 -10.28 -8.99
N HIS A 60 14.82 -10.68 -10.26
CA HIS A 60 13.75 -10.15 -11.12
C HIS A 60 12.36 -10.36 -10.51
N LEU A 61 12.07 -11.57 -10.03
CA LEU A 61 10.77 -11.90 -9.43
C LEU A 61 10.50 -11.06 -8.17
N GLU A 62 11.51 -10.87 -7.33
CA GLU A 62 11.41 -10.02 -6.15
C GLU A 62 11.17 -8.56 -6.52
N CYS A 63 11.89 -8.04 -7.52
CA CYS A 63 11.72 -6.69 -8.03
C CYS A 63 10.31 -6.46 -8.57
N LEU A 64 9.78 -7.42 -9.33
CA LEU A 64 8.40 -7.38 -9.85
C LEU A 64 7.36 -7.42 -8.72
N LYS A 65 7.56 -8.26 -7.70
CA LYS A 65 6.68 -8.30 -6.52
C LYS A 65 6.67 -6.97 -5.77
N LYS A 66 7.86 -6.39 -5.50
CA LYS A 66 8.03 -5.10 -4.83
C LYS A 66 7.36 -3.98 -5.63
N THR A 67 7.60 -3.93 -6.93
CA THR A 67 6.97 -2.95 -7.86
C THR A 67 5.45 -3.06 -7.84
N LYS A 68 4.93 -4.28 -8.00
CA LYS A 68 3.49 -4.54 -7.93
C LYS A 68 2.91 -4.07 -6.61
N GLN A 69 3.57 -4.33 -5.49
CA GLN A 69 3.11 -3.94 -4.15
C GLN A 69 3.09 -2.41 -3.98
N ILE A 70 4.13 -1.70 -4.45
CA ILE A 70 4.20 -0.24 -4.41
C ILE A 70 3.07 0.38 -5.23
N ILE A 71 2.91 -0.06 -6.49
CA ILE A 71 1.85 0.46 -7.38
C ILE A 71 0.48 0.17 -6.79
N THR A 72 0.22 -1.09 -6.41
CA THR A 72 -1.10 -1.50 -5.91
C THR A 72 -1.45 -0.79 -4.61
N SER A 73 -0.49 -0.62 -3.69
CA SER A 73 -0.73 0.09 -2.44
C SER A 73 -0.97 1.59 -2.67
N SER A 74 -0.24 2.21 -3.59
CA SER A 74 -0.43 3.62 -3.96
C SER A 74 -1.78 3.86 -4.63
N MET A 75 -2.15 3.01 -5.61
CA MET A 75 -3.47 3.06 -6.26
C MET A 75 -4.60 2.88 -5.25
N ARG A 76 -4.47 1.95 -4.29
CA ARG A 76 -5.47 1.79 -3.22
C ARG A 76 -5.60 3.03 -2.35
N LYS A 77 -4.47 3.65 -1.96
CA LYS A 77 -4.50 4.87 -1.17
C LYS A 77 -5.20 6.01 -1.93
N LEU A 78 -4.89 6.19 -3.21
CA LEU A 78 -5.53 7.18 -4.07
C LEU A 78 -7.05 6.92 -4.16
N ALA A 79 -7.45 5.70 -4.51
CA ALA A 79 -8.85 5.33 -4.65
C ALA A 79 -9.65 5.52 -3.34
N LEU A 80 -9.06 5.21 -2.18
CA LEU A 80 -9.69 5.46 -0.89
C LEU A 80 -9.82 6.95 -0.58
N ARG A 81 -8.80 7.75 -0.90
CA ARG A 81 -8.86 9.20 -0.73
C ARG A 81 -9.99 9.80 -1.56
N ASP A 82 -10.11 9.40 -2.83
CA ASP A 82 -11.18 9.84 -3.72
C ASP A 82 -12.55 9.36 -3.21
N HIS A 83 -12.63 8.13 -2.71
CA HIS A 83 -13.86 7.62 -2.10
C HIS A 83 -14.28 8.44 -0.88
N PHE A 84 -13.36 8.81 0.02
CA PHE A 84 -13.67 9.64 1.18
C PHE A 84 -14.11 11.04 0.77
N LEU A 85 -13.51 11.62 -0.27
CA LEU A 85 -13.93 12.90 -0.86
C LEU A 85 -15.35 12.82 -1.42
N SER A 86 -15.71 11.73 -2.14
CA SER A 86 -17.08 11.49 -2.62
C SER A 86 -18.07 11.42 -1.46
N LEU A 87 -17.78 10.61 -0.44
CA LEU A 87 -18.64 10.48 0.75
C LEU A 87 -18.80 11.81 1.51
N ARG A 88 -17.76 12.66 1.49
CA ARG A 88 -17.81 14.00 2.06
C ARG A 88 -18.70 14.93 1.23
N GLY A 89 -18.58 14.90 -0.09
CA GLY A 89 -19.43 15.65 -1.02
C GLY A 89 -20.91 15.28 -0.92
N GLU A 90 -21.21 13.99 -0.75
CA GLU A 90 -22.56 13.46 -0.53
C GLU A 90 -23.09 13.70 0.89
N LYS A 91 -22.33 14.40 1.75
CA LYS A 91 -22.67 14.67 3.16
C LYS A 91 -22.88 13.42 4.02
N LEU A 92 -22.37 12.26 3.58
CA LEU A 92 -22.38 11.02 4.36
C LEU A 92 -21.32 11.03 5.46
N LEU A 93 -20.18 11.70 5.22
CA LEU A 93 -19.14 11.98 6.22
C LEU A 93 -19.21 13.43 6.71
N THR A 94 -19.08 13.62 8.02
CA THR A 94 -18.82 14.94 8.61
C THR A 94 -17.36 15.35 8.35
N ALA A 95 -17.02 16.64 8.51
CA ALA A 95 -15.63 17.12 8.36
C ALA A 95 -14.70 16.33 9.28
N LYS A 96 -15.09 16.21 10.54
CA LYS A 96 -14.37 15.46 11.59
C LYS A 96 -14.13 14.00 11.21
N GLN A 97 -15.17 13.31 10.72
CA GLN A 97 -15.07 11.91 10.31
C GLN A 97 -14.15 11.75 9.09
N PHE A 98 -14.24 12.68 8.13
CA PHE A 98 -13.36 12.74 6.96
C PHE A 98 -11.89 12.97 7.37
N ASP A 99 -11.64 13.93 8.27
CA ASP A 99 -10.29 14.22 8.76
C ASP A 99 -9.70 13.01 9.49
N LEU A 100 -10.50 12.31 10.30
CA LEU A 100 -10.06 11.09 10.98
C LEU A 100 -9.61 10.01 10.00
N VAL A 101 -10.46 9.65 9.03
CA VAL A 101 -10.10 8.59 8.06
C VAL A 101 -8.99 9.01 7.11
N SER A 102 -8.85 10.30 6.81
CA SER A 102 -7.77 10.84 5.97
C SER A 102 -6.41 10.78 6.69
N ASN A 103 -6.39 11.06 7.99
CA ASN A 103 -5.19 10.91 8.81
C ASN A 103 -4.79 9.43 8.94
N LEU A 104 -5.77 8.54 9.19
CA LEU A 104 -5.54 7.10 9.19
C LEU A 104 -5.09 6.55 7.84
N LEU A 105 -5.45 7.19 6.72
CA LEU A 105 -4.97 6.78 5.40
C LEU A 105 -3.50 7.14 5.18
N THR A 106 -3.07 8.24 5.80
CA THR A 106 -1.68 8.72 5.76
C THR A 106 -0.79 7.81 6.62
N ASP A 107 -1.20 7.56 7.86
CA ASP A 107 -0.53 6.62 8.79
C ASP A 107 -1.52 5.52 9.24
N PRO A 108 -1.56 4.37 8.57
CA PRO A 108 -2.56 3.32 8.77
C PRO A 108 -2.29 2.46 10.01
N LYS A 109 -2.09 3.11 11.15
CA LYS A 109 -2.00 2.45 12.45
C LYS A 109 -3.40 2.27 13.05
N PRO A 110 -3.68 1.12 13.68
CA PRO A 110 -4.88 0.97 14.47
C PRO A 110 -4.95 2.05 15.56
N ILE A 111 -6.15 2.54 15.83
CA ILE A 111 -6.41 3.52 16.88
C ILE A 111 -7.48 3.02 17.84
N SER A 112 -7.25 3.21 19.12
CA SER A 112 -8.23 3.00 20.18
C SER A 112 -8.95 4.30 20.52
N LEU A 113 -10.09 4.18 21.21
CA LEU A 113 -10.86 5.34 21.65
C LEU A 113 -10.05 6.26 22.58
N SER A 114 -9.17 5.70 23.42
CA SER A 114 -8.32 6.48 24.33
C SER A 114 -7.21 7.23 23.58
N GLU A 115 -6.65 6.64 22.53
CA GLU A 115 -5.60 7.27 21.70
C GLU A 115 -6.11 8.46 20.91
N ILE A 116 -7.39 8.47 20.52
CA ILE A 116 -8.01 9.62 19.84
C ILE A 116 -7.84 10.92 20.65
N PHE A 117 -7.86 10.83 21.97
CA PHE A 117 -7.74 12.01 22.85
C PHE A 117 -6.30 12.28 23.32
N LYS A 118 -5.38 11.34 23.14
CA LYS A 118 -4.00 11.45 23.62
C LYS A 118 -3.01 11.81 22.52
N THR A 119 -3.26 11.37 21.29
CA THR A 119 -2.26 11.37 20.22
C THR A 119 -2.62 12.37 19.13
N ASN A 120 -1.65 13.17 18.69
CA ASN A 120 -1.81 13.99 17.49
C ASN A 120 -1.72 13.11 16.22
N PRO A 121 -2.48 13.42 15.16
CA PRO A 121 -3.35 14.59 15.00
C PRO A 121 -4.78 14.42 15.54
N TYR A 122 -5.15 13.22 16.02
CA TYR A 122 -6.52 12.88 16.43
C TYR A 122 -7.04 13.77 17.56
N ARG A 123 -6.18 14.12 18.52
CA ARG A 123 -6.52 15.01 19.63
C ARG A 123 -6.99 16.38 19.14
N MET A 124 -6.42 16.90 18.05
CA MET A 124 -6.84 18.18 17.48
C MET A 124 -8.23 18.09 16.86
N ILE A 125 -8.51 17.00 16.14
CA ILE A 125 -9.80 16.70 15.51
C ILE A 125 -10.93 16.60 16.56
N TYR A 126 -10.61 16.04 17.73
CA TYR A 126 -11.56 15.77 18.81
C TYR A 126 -11.42 16.70 20.02
N SER A 127 -10.68 17.81 19.91
CA SER A 127 -10.35 18.70 21.03
C SER A 127 -11.57 19.23 21.79
N THR A 128 -12.67 19.53 21.10
CA THR A 128 -13.93 20.03 21.66
C THR A 128 -14.99 18.93 21.88
N SER A 129 -14.63 17.67 21.68
CA SER A 129 -15.57 16.55 21.64
C SER A 129 -15.48 15.68 22.88
N CYS A 130 -16.63 15.21 23.37
CA CYS A 130 -16.64 14.20 24.43
C CYS A 130 -16.44 12.78 23.87
N GLU A 131 -16.05 11.86 24.75
CA GLU A 131 -15.86 10.44 24.42
C GLU A 131 -17.09 9.81 23.75
N ARG A 132 -18.30 10.17 24.18
CA ARG A 132 -19.56 9.71 23.57
C ARG A 132 -19.65 10.07 22.08
N THR A 133 -19.15 11.26 21.69
CA THR A 133 -19.14 11.71 20.30
C THR A 133 -18.13 10.91 19.47
N ALA A 134 -16.91 10.71 19.99
CA ALA A 134 -15.89 9.91 19.32
C ALA A 134 -16.36 8.45 19.13
N ARG A 135 -16.98 7.85 20.16
CA ARG A 135 -17.54 6.50 20.08
C ARG A 135 -18.63 6.39 19.02
N ARG A 136 -19.51 7.39 18.93
CA ARG A 136 -20.55 7.46 17.88
C ARG A 136 -19.93 7.54 16.49
N ASP A 137 -18.90 8.38 16.31
CA ASP A 137 -18.20 8.52 15.02
C ASP A 137 -17.51 7.21 14.61
N LEU A 138 -16.78 6.57 15.51
CA LEU A 138 -16.16 5.25 15.25
C LEU A 138 -17.20 4.19 14.90
N GLY A 139 -18.34 4.19 15.61
CA GLY A 139 -19.47 3.30 15.31
C GLY A 139 -20.02 3.52 13.90
N LYS A 140 -20.26 4.78 13.52
CA LYS A 140 -20.74 5.12 12.17
C LYS A 140 -19.74 4.73 11.08
N LEU A 141 -18.45 5.04 11.28
CA LEU A 141 -17.39 4.69 10.34
C LEU A 141 -17.23 3.17 10.18
N THR A 142 -17.43 2.42 11.26
CA THR A 142 -17.44 0.95 11.24
C THR A 142 -18.68 0.41 10.50
N GLN A 143 -19.86 0.99 10.73
CA GLN A 143 -21.09 0.64 9.99
C GLN A 143 -20.95 0.91 8.48
N MET A 144 -20.28 2.00 8.11
CA MET A 144 -19.93 2.34 6.73
C MET A 144 -18.80 1.46 6.15
N LYS A 145 -18.29 0.50 6.93
CA LYS A 145 -17.16 -0.40 6.58
C LYS A 145 -15.86 0.34 6.24
N LEU A 146 -15.72 1.60 6.66
CA LEU A 146 -14.48 2.37 6.51
C LEU A 146 -13.45 2.00 7.58
N LEU A 147 -13.92 1.60 8.76
CA LEU A 147 -13.09 1.04 9.82
C LEU A 147 -13.46 -0.43 10.06
N THR A 148 -12.46 -1.21 10.46
CA THR A 148 -12.63 -2.59 10.95
C THR A 148 -12.20 -2.65 12.41
N PRO A 149 -13.03 -3.22 13.29
CA PRO A 149 -12.62 -3.48 14.67
C PRO A 149 -11.47 -4.50 14.69
N ARG A 150 -10.56 -4.30 15.62
CA ARG A 150 -9.42 -5.18 15.91
C ARG A 150 -9.49 -5.60 17.38
N GLU A 151 -8.55 -6.45 17.78
CA GLU A 151 -8.34 -6.80 19.18
C GLU A 151 -8.07 -5.56 20.03
N ASN A 152 -8.33 -5.65 21.34
CA ASN A 152 -8.14 -4.56 22.31
C ASN A 152 -8.99 -3.30 22.08
N LYS A 153 -10.20 -3.44 21.50
CA LYS A 153 -11.11 -2.30 21.23
C LYS A 153 -10.48 -1.21 20.36
N SER A 154 -9.53 -1.60 19.51
CA SER A 154 -8.91 -0.74 18.52
C SER A 154 -9.61 -0.85 17.17
N TYR A 155 -9.44 0.14 16.32
CA TYR A 155 -10.04 0.26 15.00
C TYR A 155 -8.95 0.52 13.98
N ALA A 156 -8.91 -0.30 12.93
CA ALA A 156 -7.99 -0.10 11.81
C ALA A 156 -8.75 0.41 10.59
N LEU A 157 -8.09 1.22 9.76
CA LEU A 157 -8.63 1.62 8.47
C LEU A 157 -8.84 0.40 7.58
N ASN A 158 -10.03 0.29 6.99
CA ASN A 158 -10.31 -0.75 6.02
C ASN A 158 -9.71 -0.37 4.66
N MET A 159 -8.50 -0.85 4.39
CA MET A 159 -7.81 -0.64 3.10
C MET A 159 -8.52 -1.28 1.89
N ARG A 160 -9.62 -2.01 2.12
CA ARG A 160 -10.48 -2.65 1.11
C ARG A 160 -11.92 -2.10 1.14
N ALA A 161 -12.15 -0.94 1.75
CA ALA A 161 -13.47 -0.31 1.77
C ALA A 161 -13.96 0.01 0.34
N PHE A 162 -13.03 0.37 -0.55
CA PHE A 162 -13.27 0.53 -1.98
C PHE A 162 -13.36 -0.84 -2.68
N GLY A 163 -14.50 -1.14 -3.31
CA GLY A 163 -14.73 -2.38 -4.08
C GLY A 163 -15.78 -3.35 -3.49
N ASN A 164 -16.17 -3.20 -2.22
CA ASN A 164 -17.18 -4.06 -1.57
C ASN A 164 -18.62 -3.47 -1.58
N ASN A 165 -18.83 -2.31 -2.19
CA ASN A 165 -20.13 -1.65 -2.27
C ASN A 165 -20.82 -1.92 -3.62
N SER A 166 -21.18 -3.18 -3.87
CA SER A 166 -22.16 -3.53 -4.92
C SER A 166 -23.62 -3.32 -4.47
N LYS A 167 -23.88 -2.65 -3.34
CA LYS A 167 -25.24 -2.49 -2.78
C LYS A 167 -25.65 -1.06 -2.37
N PHE A 168 -24.99 -0.02 -2.86
CA PHE A 168 -25.54 1.34 -2.85
C PHE A 168 -25.94 1.80 -4.26
N GLY A 169 -26.69 0.92 -4.94
CA GLY A 169 -27.45 1.28 -6.14
C GLY A 169 -28.66 2.12 -5.75
N ARG A 170 -28.58 3.42 -6.02
CA ARG A 170 -29.68 4.34 -6.39
C ARG A 170 -31.09 3.90 -6.00
N LYS A 171 -31.63 4.46 -4.90
CA LYS A 171 -33.04 4.88 -4.91
C LYS A 171 -33.09 6.33 -5.39
N ILE A 172 -33.07 6.51 -6.71
CA ILE A 172 -33.62 7.73 -7.30
C ILE A 172 -35.14 7.58 -7.13
N LYS A 173 -35.72 8.28 -6.15
CA LYS A 173 -37.16 8.45 -6.05
C LYS A 173 -37.61 9.20 -7.31
N GLY A 174 -38.36 8.51 -8.17
CA GLY A 174 -39.16 9.17 -9.19
C GLY A 174 -40.15 10.12 -8.53
N ARG A 175 -40.15 11.38 -8.96
CA ARG A 175 -41.32 12.24 -8.87
C ARG A 175 -42.18 11.89 -10.10
N CYS A 176 -43.34 11.32 -9.86
CA CYS A 176 -44.52 11.59 -10.66
C CYS A 176 -45.29 12.68 -9.94
#